data_AF-A0A1C6D8S2-F1
#
_entry.id   AF-A0A1C6D8S2-F1
#
_cell.length_a   1.000
_cell.length_b   1.000
_cell.length_c   1.000
_cell.angle_alpha   90.00
_cell.angle_beta   90.00
_cell.angle_gamma   90.00
#
_symmetry.space_group_name_H-M   'P 1'
#
loop_
_entity.id
_entity.type
_entity.pdbx_description
1 polymer ?
#
loop_
_entity_poly.entity_id
_entity_poly.type
_entity_poly.pdbx_seq_one_letter_code
_entity_poly.pdbx_strand_id
1 'polypeptide(L)' 'MKDFDTVLVGFDHSHGDPAILIVGRKAPGDNVRIINQFQGKEAEELYRKLVGEEKKA' A
#
# COMPACT_ATOMS: atom_id res chain seq x y z
N MET A 1 1.30 -21.55 -17.71
CA MET A 1 0.91 -21.09 -16.36
C MET A 1 0.82 -19.57 -16.45
N LYS A 2 -0.29 -18.95 -16.04
CA LYS A 2 -0.42 -17.48 -16.17
C LYS A 2 0.40 -16.87 -15.04
N ASP A 3 1.47 -16.13 -15.38
CA ASP A 3 2.32 -15.46 -14.40
C ASP A 3 1.52 -14.33 -13.74
N PHE A 4 0.98 -14.61 -12.56
CA PHE A 4 0.29 -13.60 -11.76
C PHE A 4 1.32 -12.72 -11.08
N ASP A 5 1.41 -11.48 -11.56
CA ASP A 5 2.11 -10.42 -10.88
C ASP A 5 1.21 -9.85 -9.77
N THR A 6 1.68 -9.88 -8.53
CA THR A 6 0.90 -9.45 -7.36
C THR A 6 1.42 -8.12 -6.85
N VAL A 7 0.53 -7.16 -6.63
CA VAL A 7 0.81 -5.94 -5.87
C VAL A 7 0.18 -6.08 -4.49
N LEU A 8 0.99 -5.89 -3.45
CA LEU A 8 0.61 -5.92 -2.05
C LEU A 8 0.77 -4.51 -1.47
N VAL A 9 -0.21 -4.05 -0.71
CA VAL A 9 -0.15 -2.76 -0.02
C VAL A 9 -0.30 -3.01 1.48
N GLY A 10 0.71 -2.60 2.25
CA GLY A 10 0.67 -2.56 3.70
C GLY A 10 0.44 -1.14 4.18
N PHE A 11 -0.44 -0.95 5.16
CA PHE A 11 -0.72 0.34 5.79
C PHE A 11 -0.69 0.20 7.30
N ASP A 12 0.00 1.12 7.98
CA ASP A 12 -0.05 1.25 9.43
C ASP A 12 -0.29 2.72 9.81
N HIS A 13 -1.20 2.92 10.74
CA HIS A 13 -1.50 4.23 11.34
C HIS A 13 -1.93 4.03 12.79
N SER A 14 -1.14 3.25 13.52
CA SER A 14 -1.36 2.96 14.93
C SER A 14 -0.55 3.92 15.82
N HIS A 15 -0.95 4.09 17.08
CA HIS A 15 -0.16 4.71 18.16
C HIS A 15 0.27 6.18 18.01
N GLY A 16 -0.34 6.95 17.10
CA GLY A 16 -0.03 8.38 16.95
C GLY A 16 1.27 8.68 16.20
N ASP A 17 1.91 7.65 15.65
CA ASP A 17 3.01 7.79 14.70
C ASP A 17 2.48 8.26 13.32
N PRO A 18 3.33 8.91 12.49
CA PRO A 18 2.95 9.23 11.12
C PRO A 18 2.55 7.96 10.37
N ALA A 19 1.39 7.98 9.71
CA ALA A 19 0.92 6.84 8.92
C ALA A 19 1.97 6.42 7.87
N ILE A 20 2.11 5.12 7.63
CA ILE A 20 3.04 4.56 6.64
C ILE A 20 2.27 3.67 5.66
N LEU A 21 2.54 3.81 4.36
CA LEU A 21 2.03 2.92 3.32
C LEU A 21 3.19 2.36 2.49
N ILE A 22 3.32 1.05 2.41
CA ILE A 22 4.38 0.35 1.66
C ILE A 22 3.75 -0.44 0.52
N VAL A 23 4.31 -0.31 -0.68
CA VAL A 23 3.88 -1.06 -1.86
C VAL A 23 4.93 -2.13 -2.18
N GLY A 24 4.51 -3.39 -2.08
CA GLY A 24 5.29 -4.56 -2.47
C GLY A 24 4.82 -5.12 -3.81
N ARG A 25 5.74 -5.61 -4.62
CA ARG A 25 5.45 -6.41 -5.83
C ARG A 25 6.05 -7.79 -5.68
N LYS A 26 5.28 -8.83 -6.01
CA LYS A 26 5.71 -10.22 -5.97
C LYS A 26 5.48 -10.86 -7.33
N ALA A 27 6.59 -11.18 -8.01
CA ALA A 27 6.56 -12.00 -9.22
C ALA A 27 6.49 -13.50 -8.85
N PRO A 28 6.06 -14.38 -9.79
CA PRO A 28 6.13 -15.83 -9.60
C PRO A 28 7.58 -16.27 -9.34
N GLY A 29 7.79 -17.13 -8.34
CA GLY A 29 9.12 -17.61 -7.96
C GLY A 29 9.99 -16.63 -7.17
N ASP A 30 9.59 -15.36 -7.05
CA ASP A 30 10.36 -14.32 -6.36
C ASP A 30 9.82 -13.99 -4.95
N ASN A 31 10.73 -13.42 -4.15
CA ASN A 31 10.41 -12.72 -2.90
C ASN A 31 9.69 -11.38 -3.18
N VAL A 32 8.97 -10.88 -2.18
CA VAL A 32 8.35 -9.55 -2.26
C VAL A 32 9.45 -8.48 -2.32
N ARG A 33 9.35 -7.56 -3.28
CA ARG A 33 10.22 -6.38 -3.37
C ARG A 33 9.42 -5.13 -3.04
N ILE A 34 9.93 -4.28 -2.16
CA ILE A 34 9.37 -2.95 -1.93
C ILE A 34 9.67 -2.10 -3.16
N ILE A 35 8.62 -1.58 -3.79
CA ILE A 35 8.72 -0.75 -4.99
C ILE A 35 8.28 0.69 -4.75
N ASN A 36 7.59 0.97 -3.63
CA ASN A 36 7.25 2.33 -3.23
C ASN A 36 6.95 2.43 -1.72
N GLN A 37 7.03 3.64 -1.18
CA GLN A 37 6.68 3.96 0.20
C GLN A 37 6.17 5.40 0.33
N PHE A 38 5.16 5.60 1.19
CA PHE A 38 4.57 6.90 1.49
C PHE A 38 4.42 7.07 3.01
N GLN A 39 4.36 8.31 3.48
CA GLN A 39 4.24 8.62 4.90
C GLN A 39 3.30 9.80 5.19
N GLY A 40 2.78 9.85 6.42
CA GLY A 40 1.91 10.91 6.91
C GLY A 40 0.62 11.03 6.10
N LYS A 41 0.20 12.28 5.83
CA LYS A 41 -1.07 12.60 5.17
C LYS A 41 -1.25 11.90 3.82
N GLU A 42 -0.16 11.77 3.05
CA GLU A 42 -0.20 11.11 1.74
C GLU A 42 -0.52 9.61 1.87
N ALA A 43 0.08 8.93 2.85
CA ALA A 43 -0.20 7.52 3.13
C ALA A 43 -1.67 7.31 3.51
N GLU A 44 -2.22 8.18 4.37
CA GLU A 44 -3.64 8.13 4.74
C GLU A 44 -4.58 8.36 3.55
N GLU A 45 -4.29 9.37 2.71
CA GLU A 45 -5.13 9.69 1.56
C GLU A 45 -5.11 8.57 0.51
N LEU A 46 -3.95 7.96 0.27
CA LEU A 46 -3.83 6.79 -0.60
C LEU A 46 -4.57 5.58 -0.04
N TYR A 47 -4.44 5.30 1.26
CA TYR A 47 -5.18 4.21 1.89
C TYR A 47 -6.70 4.41 1.78
N ARG A 48 -7.22 5.61 2.08
CA ARG A 48 -8.67 5.91 1.97
C ARG A 48 -9.20 5.71 0.55
N LYS A 49 -8.42 6.06 -0.48
CA LYS A 49 -8.76 5.76 -1.89
C LYS A 49 -8.84 4.26 -2.16
N LEU A 50 -7.92 3.46 -1.60
CA LEU A 50 -7.91 2.00 -1.78
C LEU A 50 -9.10 1.31 -1.11
N VAL A 51 -9.54 1.78 0.06
CA VAL A 51 -10.67 1.18 0.79
C VAL A 51 -12.04 1.78 0.42
N GLY A 52 -12.09 2.71 -0.53
CA GLY A 52 -13.34 3.32 -0.99
C GLY A 52 -13.97 4.31 0.01
N GLU A 53 -13.17 4.85 0.93
CA GLU A 53 -13.58 5.87 1.91
C GLU A 53 -13.20 7.30 1.46
N GLU A 54 -13.02 7.49 0.16
CA GLU A 54 -12.85 8.85 -0.37
C GLU A 54 -14.08 9.70 -0.01
N LYS A 55 -13.84 10.91 0.50
CA LYS A 55 -14.93 11.86 0.67
C LYS A 55 -15.48 12.17 -0.70
N LYS A 56 -16.68 11.68 -1.01
CA LYS A 56 -17.44 12.12 -2.17
C LYS A 56 -17.65 13.64 -2.03
N ALA A 57 -17.19 14.37 -3.03
CA ALA A 57 -17.35 15.82 -3.12
C ALA A 57 -18.84 16.21 -3.21
#